data_AF-A0A151SMH3-F1
#
_entry.id   AF-A0A151SMH3-F1
#
_cell.length_a   1.000
_cell.length_b   1.000
_cell.length_c   1.000
_cell.angle_alpha   90.00
_cell.angle_beta   90.00
_cell.angle_gamma   90.00
#
_symmetry.space_group_name_H-M   'P 1'
#
loop_
_entity.id
_entity.type
_entity.pdbx_description
1 polymer ?
#
loop_
_entity_poly.entity_id
_entity_poly.type
_entity_poly.pdbx_seq_one_letter_code
_entity_poly.pdbx_strand_id
1 'polypeptide(L)'
;MARQCYAESLKIAPLDEQCLNDLTTVARASHEEITDLDPRSDVHDERPRPVDELNDLQIGKLPGQTTKISRQLTPELRQQLEAEILKNADLFAWSSTDMPGIDIEFICHRLAIRKEAKPVAQRKRKVGGERREAIVAETQKLLHAGFIREVRYTTWLANVVLVKKNAGKWRMCVDYTDLNKACPKDSYPLPNIDRLVDGASGHALLSFLDAYSGYNQIMMYPPDEVHTSFITDHANYCYRVMPFGLKNAGATYQRLMDKVFH
;
A
#
# COMPACT_ATOMS: atom_id res chain seq x y z
N MET A 1 18.23 7.37 20.95
CA MET A 1 18.38 7.31 19.48
C MET A 1 17.03 7.46 18.78
N ALA A 2 16.08 6.51 18.86
CA ALA A 2 14.78 6.61 18.16
C ALA A 2 14.01 7.93 18.38
N ARG A 3 13.90 8.40 19.64
CA ARG A 3 13.25 9.68 19.98
C ARG A 3 14.01 10.91 19.44
N GLN A 4 15.34 10.84 19.33
CA GLN A 4 16.15 11.91 18.75
C GLN A 4 15.99 11.94 17.22
N CYS A 5 16.09 10.79 16.55
CA CYS A 5 15.86 10.69 15.10
C CYS A 5 14.44 11.16 14.72
N TYR A 6 13.42 10.80 15.52
CA TYR A 6 12.06 11.28 15.30
C TYR A 6 11.97 12.80 15.47
N ALA A 7 12.52 13.36 16.56
CA ALA A 7 12.53 14.80 16.78
C ALA A 7 13.32 15.60 15.71
N GLU A 8 14.36 15.00 15.12
CA GLU A 8 15.13 15.57 14.01
C GLU A 8 14.36 15.50 12.69
N SER A 9 13.65 14.40 12.42
CA SER A 9 12.81 14.27 11.22
C SER A 9 11.69 15.31 11.15
N LEU A 10 11.16 15.74 12.31
CA LEU A 10 10.16 16.80 12.40
C LEU A 10 10.71 18.21 12.13
N LYS A 11 12.05 18.39 12.11
CA LYS A 11 12.72 19.70 11.94
C LYS A 11 13.19 19.96 10.50
N ILE A 12 12.96 19.03 9.56
CA ILE A 12 13.42 19.18 8.17
C ILE A 12 12.58 20.27 7.47
N ALA A 13 13.20 21.42 7.21
CA ALA A 13 12.73 22.44 6.27
C ALA A 13 13.09 22.02 4.82
N PRO A 14 12.41 22.55 3.77
CA PRO A 14 12.64 22.11 2.40
C PRO A 14 14.09 22.38 1.98
N LEU A 15 14.82 21.35 1.59
CA LEU A 15 16.17 21.47 1.03
C LEU A 15 16.09 21.78 -0.48
N ASP A 16 17.05 22.60 -0.88
CA ASP A 16 17.22 23.28 -2.16
C ASP A 16 17.51 22.33 -3.35
N GLU A 17 17.14 22.75 -4.56
CA GLU A 17 16.91 21.93 -5.77
C GLU A 17 18.18 21.39 -6.48
N GLN A 18 19.35 21.33 -5.83
CA GLN A 18 20.64 21.21 -6.52
C GLN A 18 21.40 19.86 -6.44
N CYS A 19 20.80 18.78 -5.95
CA CYS A 19 21.52 17.48 -5.83
C CYS A 19 20.88 16.31 -6.58
N LEU A 20 20.38 16.54 -7.81
CA LEU A 20 19.67 15.51 -8.59
C LEU A 20 20.49 14.83 -9.71
N ASN A 21 21.79 15.11 -9.89
CA ASN A 21 22.47 14.76 -11.15
C ASN A 21 23.42 13.55 -11.15
N ASP A 22 23.67 12.83 -10.04
CA ASP A 22 24.79 11.85 -10.01
C ASP A 22 24.42 10.36 -9.87
N LEU A 23 23.21 9.91 -10.19
CA LEU A 23 22.85 8.48 -10.09
C LEU A 23 22.25 7.85 -11.36
N THR A 24 22.28 8.53 -12.50
CA THR A 24 21.89 7.95 -13.80
C THR A 24 22.98 7.09 -14.41
N THR A 25 23.34 5.96 -13.79
CA THR A 25 23.95 4.83 -14.52
C THR A 25 23.72 3.53 -13.75
N VAL A 26 23.29 2.47 -14.46
CA VAL A 26 23.03 1.08 -14.01
C VAL A 26 21.61 0.92 -13.40
N ALA A 27 20.65 0.18 -13.94
CA ALA A 27 20.69 -0.94 -14.87
C ALA A 27 19.46 -0.93 -15.81
N ARG A 28 19.73 -1.08 -17.11
CA ARG A 28 18.80 -1.72 -18.05
C ARG A 28 18.96 -3.22 -17.87
N ALA A 29 17.91 -3.92 -17.49
CA ALA A 29 17.76 -5.34 -17.76
C ALA A 29 16.27 -5.66 -17.92
N SER A 30 15.92 -6.10 -19.11
CA SER A 30 14.66 -6.71 -19.50
C SER A 30 14.54 -8.11 -18.88
N HIS A 31 13.47 -8.41 -18.15
CA HIS A 31 12.81 -9.73 -18.15
C HIS A 31 11.49 -9.72 -17.36
N GLU A 32 10.46 -10.32 -17.98
CA GLU A 32 9.16 -10.80 -17.48
C GLU A 32 8.31 -9.89 -16.58
N GLU A 33 7.10 -9.57 -17.06
CA GLU A 33 6.08 -8.78 -16.36
C GLU A 33 5.60 -9.48 -15.07
N ILE A 34 6.31 -9.23 -13.98
CA ILE A 34 5.76 -9.38 -12.63
C ILE A 34 4.72 -8.27 -12.48
N THR A 35 3.46 -8.63 -12.22
CA THR A 35 2.37 -7.68 -11.97
C THR A 35 2.55 -7.04 -10.59
N ASP A 36 3.51 -6.13 -10.50
CA ASP A 36 3.75 -5.34 -9.30
C ASP A 36 2.61 -4.32 -9.13
N LEU A 37 1.76 -4.62 -8.16
CA LEU A 37 0.61 -3.81 -7.77
C LEU A 37 0.90 -2.90 -6.59
N ASP A 38 2.05 -3.05 -5.92
CA ASP A 38 2.40 -2.15 -4.83
C ASP A 38 2.90 -0.84 -5.44
N PRO A 39 2.17 0.27 -5.31
CA PRO A 39 2.60 1.52 -5.87
C PRO A 39 3.89 2.03 -5.19
N ARG A 40 4.29 1.47 -4.04
CA ARG A 40 5.40 1.93 -3.19
C ARG A 40 6.75 1.26 -3.50
N SER A 41 6.80 0.31 -4.43
CA SER A 41 8.06 -0.33 -4.87
C SER A 41 9.01 0.63 -5.62
N ASP A 42 8.53 1.81 -6.01
CA ASP A 42 9.33 2.81 -6.70
C ASP A 42 10.29 3.50 -5.70
N VAL A 43 11.60 3.31 -5.93
CA VAL A 43 12.78 3.62 -5.09
C VAL A 43 12.98 5.12 -4.75
N HIS A 44 12.01 5.99 -5.03
CA HIS A 44 12.17 7.46 -5.01
C HIS A 44 11.29 8.22 -4.02
N ASP A 45 10.66 7.58 -3.04
CA ASP A 45 10.22 8.33 -1.86
C ASP A 45 11.48 8.66 -1.03
N GLU A 46 11.78 9.96 -0.84
CA GLU A 46 12.81 10.46 0.09
C GLU A 46 12.43 10.10 1.54
N ARG A 47 12.45 8.82 1.86
CA ARG A 47 12.33 8.34 3.23
C ARG A 47 13.64 8.64 3.96
N PRO A 48 13.60 8.97 5.25
CA PRO A 48 14.79 9.06 6.08
C PRO A 48 15.64 7.81 5.87
N ARG A 49 16.87 7.98 5.40
CA ARG A 49 17.77 6.85 5.17
C ARG A 49 18.24 6.34 6.54
N PRO A 50 18.37 5.01 6.71
CA PRO A 50 19.03 4.47 7.88
C PRO A 50 20.40 5.13 8.04
N VAL A 51 20.77 5.44 9.29
CA VAL A 51 22.10 5.99 9.60
C VAL A 51 23.20 4.99 9.22
N ASP A 52 22.86 3.70 9.18
CA ASP A 52 23.77 2.61 8.85
C ASP A 52 23.82 2.30 7.36
N GLU A 53 25.03 1.98 6.88
CA GLU A 53 25.20 1.32 5.59
C GLU A 53 24.56 -0.09 5.61
N LEU A 54 23.83 -0.41 4.53
CA LEU A 54 23.09 -1.65 4.40
C LEU A 54 23.69 -2.56 3.31
N ASN A 55 23.63 -3.87 3.54
CA ASN A 55 23.89 -4.90 2.55
C ASN A 55 22.60 -5.57 2.11
N ASP A 56 22.51 -5.92 0.84
CA ASP A 56 21.41 -6.71 0.32
C ASP A 56 21.59 -8.18 0.72
N LEU A 57 20.51 -8.81 1.18
CA LEU A 57 20.36 -10.24 1.38
C LEU A 57 19.36 -10.75 0.36
N GLN A 58 19.77 -11.72 -0.45
CA GLN A 58 18.88 -12.43 -1.36
C GLN A 58 17.97 -13.37 -0.58
N ILE A 59 16.65 -13.18 -0.68
CA ILE A 59 15.64 -14.02 -0.04
C ILE A 59 15.01 -14.96 -1.07
N GLY A 60 14.49 -14.37 -2.16
CA GLY A 60 13.78 -15.12 -3.17
C GLY A 60 14.70 -15.79 -4.19
N LYS A 61 14.12 -16.49 -5.17
CA LYS A 61 14.88 -17.18 -6.22
C LYS A 61 15.32 -16.25 -7.34
N LEU A 62 14.58 -15.17 -7.56
CA LEU A 62 14.81 -14.25 -8.68
C LEU A 62 15.70 -13.08 -8.27
N PRO A 63 16.52 -12.56 -9.21
CA PRO A 63 17.26 -11.33 -8.98
C PRO A 63 16.33 -10.18 -8.54
N GLY A 64 16.72 -9.45 -7.51
CA GLY A 64 15.93 -8.34 -6.96
C GLY A 64 14.95 -8.73 -5.84
N GLN A 65 14.78 -10.02 -5.56
CA GLN A 65 14.03 -10.50 -4.40
C GLN A 65 14.90 -10.44 -3.12
N THR A 66 15.31 -9.23 -2.74
CA THR A 66 16.25 -8.97 -1.66
C THR A 66 15.62 -8.17 -0.51
N THR A 67 16.21 -8.28 0.68
CA THR A 67 16.00 -7.35 1.80
C THR A 67 17.32 -6.69 2.18
N LYS A 68 17.28 -5.69 3.05
CA LYS A 68 18.46 -4.95 3.51
C LYS A 68 18.78 -5.23 4.97
N ILE A 69 20.06 -5.47 5.26
CA ILE A 69 20.58 -5.76 6.61
C ILE A 69 21.78 -4.85 6.90
N SER A 70 21.88 -4.33 8.13
CA SER A 70 22.99 -3.46 8.53
C SER A 70 24.36 -4.14 8.39
N ARG A 71 25.34 -3.37 7.90
CA ARG A 71 26.75 -3.79 7.83
C ARG A 71 27.43 -3.82 9.19
N GLN A 72 26.89 -3.11 10.17
CA GLN A 72 27.51 -2.95 11.50
C GLN A 72 27.14 -4.09 12.47
N LEU A 73 26.36 -5.07 12.02
CA LEU A 73 26.03 -6.25 12.84
C LEU A 73 27.26 -7.12 13.07
N THR A 74 27.36 -7.71 14.26
CA THR A 74 28.38 -8.72 14.52
C THR A 74 28.19 -9.94 13.61
N PRO A 75 29.25 -10.65 13.21
CA PRO A 75 29.15 -11.81 12.31
C PRO A 75 28.16 -12.86 12.82
N GLU A 76 28.15 -13.12 14.13
CA GLU A 76 27.29 -14.12 14.77
C GLU A 76 25.81 -13.72 14.66
N LEU A 77 25.50 -12.45 14.97
CA LEU A 77 24.13 -11.93 14.91
C LEU A 77 23.64 -11.86 13.47
N ARG A 78 24.53 -11.46 12.54
CA ARG A 78 24.21 -11.44 11.11
C ARG A 78 23.82 -12.83 10.63
N GLN A 79 24.60 -13.86 10.94
CA GLN A 79 24.32 -15.24 10.54
C GLN A 79 22.97 -15.73 11.12
N GLN A 80 22.68 -15.42 12.38
CA GLN A 80 21.41 -15.79 13.02
C GLN A 80 20.21 -15.11 12.34
N LEU A 81 20.32 -13.81 12.01
CA LEU A 81 19.27 -13.07 11.32
C LEU A 81 19.05 -13.57 9.90
N GLU A 82 20.13 -13.80 9.14
CA GLU A 82 20.05 -14.35 7.78
C GLU A 82 19.36 -15.72 7.79
N ALA A 83 19.71 -16.59 8.75
CA ALA A 83 19.06 -17.89 8.89
C ALA A 83 17.55 -17.77 9.18
N GLU A 84 17.14 -16.89 10.09
CA GLU A 84 15.72 -16.74 10.42
C GLU A 84 14.93 -16.07 9.29
N ILE A 85 15.50 -15.11 8.58
CA ILE A 85 14.86 -14.49 7.41
C ILE A 85 14.64 -15.53 6.30
N LEU A 86 15.67 -16.33 5.99
CA LEU A 86 15.59 -17.35 4.95
C LEU A 86 14.65 -18.50 5.33
N LYS A 87 14.57 -18.83 6.62
CA LYS A 87 13.61 -19.82 7.14
C LYS A 87 12.16 -19.38 6.97
N ASN A 88 11.89 -18.07 7.00
CA ASN A 88 10.57 -17.49 6.81
C ASN A 88 10.44 -16.78 5.44
N ALA A 89 11.19 -17.24 4.43
CA ALA A 89 11.22 -16.62 3.10
C ALA A 89 9.85 -16.65 2.40
N ASP A 90 8.97 -17.57 2.77
CA ASP A 90 7.61 -17.72 2.29
C ASP A 90 6.67 -16.60 2.77
N LEU A 91 7.04 -15.85 3.82
CA LEU A 91 6.26 -14.70 4.29
C LEU A 91 6.47 -13.44 3.43
N PHE A 92 7.50 -13.41 2.58
CA PHE A 92 7.81 -12.27 1.73
C PHE A 92 7.03 -12.33 0.42
N ALA A 93 6.24 -11.28 0.17
CA ALA A 93 5.51 -11.12 -1.09
C ALA A 93 6.33 -10.32 -2.10
N TRP A 94 6.38 -10.81 -3.33
CA TRP A 94 7.06 -10.16 -4.46
C TRP A 94 6.08 -9.69 -5.53
N SER A 95 4.86 -10.23 -5.48
CA SER A 95 3.79 -9.99 -6.43
C SER A 95 2.43 -10.11 -5.75
N SER A 96 1.38 -9.69 -6.47
CA SER A 96 0.01 -9.84 -5.98
C SER A 96 -0.44 -11.29 -5.76
N THR A 97 0.19 -12.26 -6.43
CA THR A 97 -0.15 -13.68 -6.29
C THR A 97 0.41 -14.32 -5.02
N ASP A 98 1.40 -13.69 -4.39
CA ASP A 98 2.00 -14.18 -3.14
C ASP A 98 1.16 -13.83 -1.91
N MET A 99 0.07 -13.06 -2.08
CA MET A 99 -0.83 -12.67 -1.01
C MET A 99 -2.07 -13.56 -0.98
N PRO A 100 -2.18 -14.50 -0.02
CA PRO A 100 -3.41 -15.28 0.15
C PRO A 100 -4.60 -14.44 0.62
N GLY A 101 -4.35 -13.21 1.08
CA GLY A 101 -5.34 -12.36 1.74
C GLY A 101 -5.61 -12.82 3.18
N ILE A 102 -6.44 -12.05 3.88
CA ILE A 102 -6.85 -12.35 5.25
C ILE A 102 -8.25 -12.97 5.22
N ASP A 103 -8.46 -13.99 6.05
CA ASP A 103 -9.76 -14.66 6.17
C ASP A 103 -10.87 -13.65 6.49
N ILE A 104 -11.94 -13.72 5.70
CA ILE A 104 -13.11 -12.83 5.82
C ILE A 104 -13.80 -12.93 7.19
N GLU A 105 -13.77 -14.11 7.82
CA GLU A 105 -14.33 -14.35 9.15
C GLU A 105 -13.43 -13.76 10.25
N PHE A 106 -12.11 -13.66 9.99
CA PHE A 106 -11.19 -13.00 10.90
C PHE A 106 -11.40 -11.48 10.87
N ILE A 107 -11.40 -10.88 9.69
CA ILE A 107 -11.77 -9.48 9.49
C ILE A 107 -12.18 -9.19 8.04
N CYS A 108 -13.18 -8.34 7.88
CA CYS A 108 -13.55 -7.76 6.60
C CYS A 108 -13.93 -6.28 6.75
N HIS A 109 -13.80 -5.51 5.67
CA HIS A 109 -14.20 -4.12 5.64
C HIS A 109 -15.68 -3.97 5.31
N ARG A 110 -16.43 -3.28 6.18
CA ARG A 110 -17.85 -2.99 6.00
C ARG A 110 -18.07 -1.50 5.77
N LEU A 111 -18.88 -1.18 4.77
CA LEU A 111 -19.37 0.17 4.53
C LEU A 111 -20.61 0.37 5.38
N ALA A 112 -20.46 1.07 6.51
CA ALA A 112 -21.58 1.41 7.38
C ALA A 112 -22.48 2.51 6.76
N ILE A 113 -22.97 2.32 5.54
CA ILE A 113 -23.78 3.31 4.80
C ILE A 113 -25.07 3.57 5.59
N ARG A 114 -25.34 4.85 5.90
CA ARG A 114 -26.60 5.25 6.57
C ARG A 114 -27.81 4.81 5.74
N LYS A 115 -28.85 4.28 6.39
CA LYS A 115 -30.04 3.78 5.71
C LYS A 115 -30.76 4.86 4.88
N GLU A 116 -30.66 6.11 5.32
CA GLU A 116 -31.30 7.27 4.69
C GLU A 116 -30.43 7.88 3.58
N ALA A 117 -29.20 7.39 3.39
CA ALA A 117 -28.30 7.93 2.39
C ALA A 117 -28.79 7.59 0.98
N LYS A 118 -28.92 8.61 0.14
CA LYS A 118 -29.24 8.44 -1.27
C LYS A 118 -27.98 8.04 -2.05
N PRO A 119 -28.02 6.97 -2.85
CA PRO A 119 -26.90 6.62 -3.72
C PRO A 119 -26.55 7.75 -4.68
N VAL A 120 -25.25 7.94 -4.90
CA VAL A 120 -24.74 8.94 -5.84
C VAL A 120 -24.00 8.25 -6.96
N ALA A 121 -24.49 8.44 -8.19
CA ALA A 121 -23.78 8.09 -9.40
C ALA A 121 -23.13 9.34 -9.98
N GLN A 122 -21.81 9.46 -9.86
CA GLN A 122 -21.07 10.60 -10.37
C GLN A 122 -21.10 10.61 -11.90
N ARG A 123 -21.19 11.81 -12.49
CA ARG A 123 -21.04 11.96 -13.94
C ARG A 123 -19.61 11.60 -14.33
N LYS A 124 -19.48 10.75 -15.36
CA LYS A 124 -18.18 10.36 -15.93
C LYS A 124 -17.39 11.58 -16.36
N ARG A 125 -16.16 11.72 -15.85
CA ARG A 125 -15.23 12.80 -16.23
C ARG A 125 -14.55 12.47 -17.55
N LYS A 126 -14.25 13.51 -18.34
CA LYS A 126 -13.41 13.37 -19.54
C LYS A 126 -11.96 13.22 -19.11
N VAL A 127 -11.30 12.17 -19.60
CA VAL A 127 -9.87 11.91 -19.38
C VAL A 127 -9.12 12.00 -20.70
N GLY A 128 -7.94 12.63 -20.68
CA GLY A 128 -7.03 12.71 -21.82
C GLY A 128 -6.39 11.35 -22.16
N GLY A 129 -5.77 11.23 -23.33
CA GLY A 129 -5.24 9.96 -23.86
C GLY A 129 -4.26 9.26 -22.92
N GLU A 130 -3.20 9.94 -22.48
CA GLU A 130 -2.19 9.40 -21.56
C GLU A 130 -2.82 8.86 -20.26
N ARG A 131 -3.78 9.61 -19.69
CA ARG A 131 -4.50 9.20 -18.48
C ARG A 131 -5.41 8.00 -18.74
N ARG A 132 -6.05 7.95 -19.91
CA ARG A 132 -6.90 6.83 -20.28
C ARG A 132 -6.10 5.53 -20.36
N GLU A 133 -4.96 5.55 -21.03
CA GLU A 133 -4.07 4.40 -21.14
C GLU A 133 -3.61 3.90 -19.77
N ALA A 134 -3.23 4.83 -18.88
CA ALA A 134 -2.86 4.49 -17.51
C ALA A 134 -4.02 3.84 -16.72
N ILE A 135 -5.25 4.34 -16.87
CA ILE A 135 -6.44 3.74 -16.24
C ILE A 135 -6.69 2.34 -16.78
N VAL A 136 -6.57 2.12 -18.09
CA VAL A 136 -6.77 0.80 -18.70
C VAL A 136 -5.74 -0.20 -18.19
N ALA A 137 -4.46 0.16 -18.22
CA ALA A 137 -3.39 -0.70 -17.71
C ALA A 137 -3.58 -1.05 -16.23
N GLU A 138 -3.90 -0.07 -15.38
CA GLU A 138 -4.08 -0.31 -13.95
C GLU A 138 -5.36 -1.10 -13.64
N THR A 139 -6.45 -0.86 -14.38
CA THR A 139 -7.69 -1.65 -14.26
C THR A 139 -7.44 -3.11 -14.64
N GLN A 140 -6.68 -3.36 -15.71
CA GLN A 140 -6.33 -4.74 -16.11
C GLN A 140 -5.51 -5.42 -15.02
N LYS A 141 -4.49 -4.75 -14.49
CA LYS A 141 -3.71 -5.26 -13.36
C LYS A 141 -4.57 -5.66 -12.15
N LEU A 142 -5.49 -4.79 -11.75
CA LEU A 142 -6.42 -5.08 -10.65
C LEU A 142 -7.37 -6.26 -10.96
N LEU A 143 -7.79 -6.43 -12.22
CA LEU A 143 -8.59 -7.58 -12.66
C LEU A 143 -7.79 -8.88 -12.60
N HIS A 144 -6.55 -8.88 -13.08
CA HIS A 144 -5.68 -10.06 -13.10
C HIS A 144 -5.38 -10.53 -11.66
N ALA A 145 -5.19 -9.62 -10.71
CA ALA A 145 -5.05 -9.95 -9.30
C ALA A 145 -6.37 -10.31 -8.59
N GLY A 146 -7.51 -10.22 -9.28
CA GLY A 146 -8.82 -10.52 -8.69
C GLY A 146 -9.30 -9.51 -7.65
N PHE A 147 -8.67 -8.34 -7.55
CA PHE A 147 -9.02 -7.29 -6.58
C PHE A 147 -10.31 -6.55 -6.96
N ILE A 148 -10.65 -6.54 -8.25
CA ILE A 148 -11.89 -5.97 -8.77
C ILE A 148 -12.65 -6.97 -9.62
N ARG A 149 -13.94 -6.71 -9.83
CA ARG A 149 -14.80 -7.46 -10.76
C ARG A 149 -15.74 -6.52 -11.50
N GLU A 150 -16.13 -6.92 -12.71
CA GLU A 150 -17.17 -6.20 -13.46
C GLU A 150 -18.49 -6.25 -12.68
N VAL A 151 -19.23 -5.15 -12.74
CA VAL A 151 -20.55 -5.04 -12.11
C VAL A 151 -21.54 -4.31 -13.01
N ARG A 152 -22.79 -4.77 -12.98
CA ARG A 152 -23.92 -4.19 -13.71
C ARG A 152 -24.96 -3.68 -12.73
N TYR A 153 -25.73 -2.68 -13.17
CA TYR A 153 -26.85 -2.12 -12.41
C TYR A 153 -26.47 -1.58 -11.01
N THR A 154 -25.30 -0.95 -10.89
CA THR A 154 -24.88 -0.32 -9.64
C THR A 154 -25.54 1.04 -9.42
N THR A 155 -25.80 1.37 -8.15
CA THR A 155 -26.44 2.63 -7.72
C THR A 155 -25.44 3.67 -7.23
N TRP A 156 -24.32 3.22 -6.68
CA TRP A 156 -23.18 4.06 -6.33
C TRP A 156 -22.18 4.01 -7.46
N LEU A 157 -21.63 5.15 -7.87
CA LEU A 157 -20.70 5.15 -8.97
C LEU A 157 -19.69 6.29 -8.85
N ALA A 158 -18.42 5.95 -8.62
CA ALA A 158 -17.34 6.90 -8.42
C ALA A 158 -16.47 7.07 -9.68
N ASN A 159 -15.88 8.25 -9.85
CA ASN A 159 -14.88 8.47 -10.90
C ASN A 159 -13.50 7.96 -10.47
N VAL A 160 -12.74 7.51 -11.45
CA VAL A 160 -11.30 7.29 -11.30
C VAL A 160 -10.56 8.63 -11.35
N VAL A 161 -9.58 8.78 -10.47
CA VAL A 161 -8.67 9.92 -10.39
C VAL A 161 -7.25 9.41 -10.51
N LEU A 162 -6.45 10.07 -11.34
CA LEU A 162 -5.03 9.77 -11.44
C LEU A 162 -4.20 10.82 -10.71
N VAL A 163 -3.21 10.34 -9.98
CA VAL A 163 -2.21 11.17 -9.28
C VAL A 163 -0.83 10.80 -9.82
N LYS A 164 -0.01 11.80 -10.21
CA LYS A 164 1.39 11.55 -10.54
C LYS A 164 2.18 11.36 -9.25
N LYS A 165 2.98 10.30 -9.17
CA LYS A 165 4.03 10.16 -8.16
C LYS A 165 5.24 11.02 -8.54
N ASN A 166 6.12 11.26 -7.57
CA ASN A 166 7.40 11.95 -7.77
C ASN A 166 8.26 11.24 -8.84
N ALA A 167 8.14 9.92 -8.97
CA ALA A 167 8.76 9.11 -10.02
C ALA A 167 8.11 9.28 -11.42
N GLY A 168 7.17 10.21 -11.61
CA GLY A 168 6.48 10.46 -12.89
C GLY A 168 5.39 9.45 -13.26
N LYS A 169 5.32 8.30 -12.57
CA LYS A 169 4.31 7.24 -12.78
C LYS A 169 2.92 7.66 -12.30
N TRP A 170 1.89 7.26 -13.04
CA TRP A 170 0.50 7.47 -12.65
C TRP A 170 0.05 6.44 -11.60
N ARG A 171 -0.64 6.91 -10.57
CA ARG A 171 -1.36 6.08 -9.59
C ARG A 171 -2.85 6.26 -9.77
N MET A 172 -3.56 5.14 -9.93
CA MET A 172 -5.02 5.12 -9.97
C MET A 172 -5.60 5.18 -8.55
N CYS A 173 -6.51 6.12 -8.35
CA CYS A 173 -7.33 6.26 -7.15
C CYS A 173 -8.81 6.33 -7.57
N VAL A 174 -9.72 6.07 -6.63
CA VAL A 174 -11.16 6.24 -6.85
C VAL A 174 -11.69 7.32 -5.91
N ASP A 175 -12.45 8.26 -6.47
CA ASP A 175 -13.05 9.38 -5.74
C ASP A 175 -14.30 8.93 -4.99
N TYR A 176 -14.10 8.27 -3.85
CA TYR A 176 -15.18 7.85 -2.95
C TYR A 176 -15.77 8.99 -2.11
N THR A 177 -15.60 10.26 -2.49
CA THR A 177 -16.08 11.40 -1.68
C THR A 177 -17.55 11.28 -1.28
N ASP A 178 -18.45 10.93 -2.20
CA ASP A 178 -19.88 10.84 -1.91
C ASP A 178 -20.25 9.59 -1.10
N LEU A 179 -19.62 8.45 -1.41
CA LEU A 179 -19.75 7.23 -0.61
C LEU A 179 -19.28 7.47 0.83
N ASN A 180 -18.14 8.13 1.00
CA ASN A 180 -17.57 8.47 2.29
C ASN A 180 -18.47 9.40 3.10
N LYS A 181 -19.19 10.35 2.47
CA LYS A 181 -20.17 11.20 3.17
C LYS A 181 -21.32 10.37 3.75
N ALA A 182 -21.72 9.29 3.08
CA ALA A 182 -22.79 8.41 3.53
C ALA A 182 -22.39 7.48 4.68
N CYS A 183 -21.09 7.20 4.84
CA CYS A 183 -20.55 6.41 5.95
C CYS A 183 -20.26 7.31 7.18
N PRO A 184 -20.73 6.95 8.39
CA PRO A 184 -20.27 7.58 9.61
C PRO A 184 -18.78 7.32 9.80
N LYS A 185 -18.09 8.26 10.45
CA LYS A 185 -16.69 8.09 10.79
C LYS A 185 -16.58 7.07 11.92
N ASP A 186 -15.71 6.10 11.72
CA ASP A 186 -15.28 5.19 12.77
C ASP A 186 -14.20 5.87 13.61
N SER A 187 -14.45 6.02 14.91
CA SER A 187 -13.53 6.67 15.86
C SER A 187 -12.59 5.67 16.54
N TYR A 188 -12.33 4.52 15.91
CA TYR A 188 -11.35 3.56 16.41
C TYR A 188 -9.98 4.25 16.58
N PRO A 189 -9.31 4.09 17.73
CA PRO A 189 -8.06 4.79 18.00
C PRO A 189 -6.98 4.29 17.06
N LEU A 190 -6.27 5.24 16.43
CA LEU A 190 -5.00 4.94 15.80
C LEU A 190 -3.89 5.04 16.86
N PRO A 191 -2.84 4.22 16.77
CA PRO A 191 -1.74 4.24 17.72
C PRO A 191 -1.08 5.61 17.69
N ASN A 192 -0.74 6.11 18.88
CA ASN A 192 -0.01 7.35 19.02
C ASN A 192 1.45 7.11 18.63
N ILE A 193 1.95 7.87 17.65
CA ILE A 193 3.31 7.72 17.13
C ILE A 193 4.39 7.92 18.22
N ASP A 194 4.21 8.87 19.14
CA ASP A 194 5.16 9.09 20.23
C ASP A 194 5.24 7.86 21.15
N ARG A 195 4.11 7.21 21.42
CA ARG A 195 4.09 5.95 22.18
C ARG A 195 4.79 4.82 21.45
N LEU A 196 4.63 4.72 20.13
CA LEU A 196 5.34 3.73 19.31
C LEU A 196 6.86 3.98 19.33
N VAL A 197 7.27 5.24 19.18
CA VAL A 197 8.69 5.64 19.23
C VAL A 197 9.29 5.38 20.60
N ASP A 198 8.55 5.68 21.67
CA ASP A 198 8.98 5.42 23.05
C ASP A 198 9.09 3.92 23.32
N GLY A 199 8.15 3.11 22.81
CA GLY A 199 8.23 1.65 22.89
C GLY A 199 9.42 1.06 22.14
N ALA A 200 9.83 1.68 21.03
CA ALA A 200 11.03 1.28 20.30
C ALA A 200 12.34 1.80 20.93
N SER A 201 12.27 2.75 21.86
CA SER A 201 13.45 3.35 22.48
C SER A 201 14.14 2.40 23.45
N GLY A 202 15.46 2.27 23.35
CA GLY A 202 16.27 1.40 24.21
C GLY A 202 16.54 0.02 23.63
N HIS A 203 15.90 -0.33 22.51
CA HIS A 203 16.27 -1.54 21.76
C HIS A 203 17.54 -1.32 20.94
N ALA A 204 18.44 -2.31 20.97
CA ALA A 204 19.71 -2.28 20.23
C ALA A 204 19.54 -2.56 18.72
N LEU A 205 18.44 -3.22 18.34
CA LEU A 205 18.12 -3.59 16.97
C LEU A 205 16.69 -3.15 16.65
N LEU A 206 16.50 -2.63 15.45
CA LEU A 206 15.20 -2.27 14.90
C LEU A 206 15.05 -2.92 13.53
N SER A 207 13.88 -3.51 13.30
CA SER A 207 13.46 -3.99 11.99
C SER A 207 12.27 -3.18 11.51
N PHE A 208 12.28 -2.85 10.22
CA PHE A 208 11.17 -2.18 9.55
C PHE A 208 10.57 -3.16 8.56
N LEU A 209 9.32 -3.54 8.82
CA LEU A 209 8.54 -4.41 7.95
C LEU A 209 7.37 -3.61 7.39
N ASP A 210 7.11 -3.78 6.10
CA ASP A 210 5.97 -3.17 5.42
C ASP A 210 5.14 -4.28 4.78
N ALA A 211 3.84 -4.26 5.03
CA ALA A 211 2.92 -5.23 4.44
C ALA A 211 2.68 -4.85 2.97
N TYR A 212 3.07 -5.74 2.05
CA TYR A 212 2.83 -5.56 0.62
C TYR A 212 1.33 -5.38 0.36
N SER A 213 0.94 -4.27 -0.28
CA SER A 213 -0.46 -3.94 -0.56
C SER A 213 -1.44 -4.15 0.61
N GLY A 214 -1.03 -3.79 1.84
CA GLY A 214 -1.71 -4.22 3.08
C GLY A 214 -3.23 -4.02 3.13
N TYR A 215 -3.78 -2.92 2.57
CA TYR A 215 -5.23 -2.74 2.52
C TYR A 215 -5.92 -3.75 1.62
N ASN A 216 -5.32 -4.08 0.47
CA ASN A 216 -5.86 -5.03 -0.48
C ASN A 216 -5.81 -6.48 0.01
N GLN A 217 -5.19 -6.76 1.17
CA GLN A 217 -5.28 -8.06 1.84
C GLN A 217 -6.56 -8.24 2.65
N ILE A 218 -7.26 -7.15 3.00
CA ILE A 218 -8.53 -7.19 3.73
C ILE A 218 -9.68 -7.28 2.73
N MET A 219 -10.51 -8.31 2.82
CA MET A 219 -11.68 -8.45 1.96
C MET A 219 -12.75 -7.40 2.27
N MET A 220 -13.46 -6.93 1.25
CA MET A 220 -14.72 -6.23 1.44
C MET A 220 -15.77 -7.21 1.96
N TYR A 221 -16.72 -6.72 2.75
CA TYR A 221 -17.93 -7.48 3.03
C TYR A 221 -18.72 -7.65 1.72
N PRO A 222 -19.06 -8.88 1.29
CA PRO A 222 -19.57 -9.14 -0.06
C PRO A 222 -20.79 -8.31 -0.46
N PRO A 223 -21.78 -8.06 0.43
CA PRO A 223 -22.89 -7.15 0.12
C PRO A 223 -22.48 -5.70 -0.12
N ASP A 224 -21.37 -5.25 0.47
CA ASP A 224 -20.89 -3.88 0.37
C ASP A 224 -19.97 -3.65 -0.83
N GLU A 225 -19.43 -4.70 -1.45
CA GLU A 225 -18.53 -4.61 -2.62
C GLU A 225 -19.11 -3.69 -3.70
N VAL A 226 -20.38 -3.90 -4.08
CA VAL A 226 -21.05 -3.15 -5.16
C VAL A 226 -21.10 -1.64 -4.87
N HIS A 227 -21.07 -1.22 -3.60
CA HIS A 227 -21.07 0.20 -3.26
C HIS A 227 -19.73 0.88 -3.55
N THR A 228 -18.64 0.11 -3.71
CA THR A 228 -17.32 0.60 -4.15
C THR A 228 -17.20 0.71 -5.68
N SER A 229 -18.32 0.72 -6.41
CA SER A 229 -18.29 0.74 -7.87
C SER A 229 -17.66 2.02 -8.43
N PHE A 230 -16.87 1.89 -9.49
CA PHE A 230 -16.25 2.98 -10.22
C PHE A 230 -16.37 2.84 -11.74
N ILE A 231 -16.31 4.00 -12.42
CA ILE A 231 -16.48 4.11 -13.87
C ILE A 231 -15.15 4.01 -14.58
N THR A 232 -15.10 3.19 -15.64
CA THR A 232 -14.02 3.23 -16.64
C THR A 232 -14.58 3.47 -18.04
N ASP A 233 -13.71 3.44 -19.05
CA ASP A 233 -14.13 3.51 -20.46
C ASP A 233 -14.76 2.23 -20.98
N HIS A 234 -14.43 1.08 -20.40
CA HIS A 234 -14.89 -0.23 -20.87
C HIS A 234 -16.11 -0.75 -20.11
N ALA A 235 -16.07 -0.66 -18.77
CA ALA A 235 -17.14 -1.16 -17.91
C ALA A 235 -17.13 -0.46 -16.55
N ASN A 236 -18.12 -0.77 -15.72
CA ASN A 236 -18.10 -0.44 -14.31
C ASN A 236 -17.52 -1.63 -13.54
N TYR A 237 -16.66 -1.33 -12.59
CA TYR A 237 -16.04 -2.34 -11.73
C TYR A 237 -16.29 -2.00 -10.27
N CYS A 238 -16.28 -2.99 -9.40
CA CYS A 238 -16.25 -2.79 -7.96
C CYS A 238 -15.12 -3.60 -7.33
N TYR A 239 -14.65 -3.16 -6.16
CA TYR A 239 -13.59 -3.84 -5.43
C TYR A 239 -14.13 -5.00 -4.60
N ARG A 240 -13.40 -6.12 -4.61
CA ARG A 240 -13.58 -7.29 -3.73
C ARG A 240 -12.74 -7.20 -2.45
N VAL A 241 -11.64 -6.47 -2.52
CA VAL A 241 -10.73 -6.18 -1.42
C VAL A 241 -10.83 -4.71 -1.02
N MET A 242 -10.46 -4.34 0.20
CA MET A 242 -10.60 -2.97 0.70
C MET A 242 -9.73 -2.00 -0.13
N PRO A 243 -10.34 -1.08 -0.92
CA PRO A 243 -9.58 -0.13 -1.72
C PRO A 243 -9.07 1.05 -0.88
N PHE A 244 -8.04 1.71 -1.41
CA PHE A 244 -7.66 3.04 -0.93
C PHE A 244 -8.80 4.06 -1.11
N GLY A 245 -8.81 5.08 -0.25
CA GLY A 245 -9.75 6.20 -0.34
C GLY A 245 -11.06 6.01 0.42
N LEU A 246 -11.32 4.85 1.04
CA LEU A 246 -12.45 4.67 1.94
C LEU A 246 -12.20 5.31 3.31
N LYS A 247 -13.21 6.00 3.85
CA LYS A 247 -13.13 6.78 5.10
C LYS A 247 -12.60 5.97 6.29
N ASN A 248 -13.04 4.72 6.42
CA ASN A 248 -12.78 3.89 7.60
C ASN A 248 -11.75 2.77 7.33
N ALA A 249 -11.00 2.83 6.22
CA ALA A 249 -9.99 1.84 5.88
C ALA A 249 -8.90 1.73 6.98
N GLY A 250 -8.38 2.88 7.43
CA GLY A 250 -7.36 2.93 8.49
C GLY A 250 -7.82 2.33 9.82
N ALA A 251 -9.07 2.58 10.23
CA ALA A 251 -9.65 1.99 11.43
C ALA A 251 -9.78 0.45 11.32
N THR A 252 -10.17 -0.04 10.14
CA THR A 252 -10.28 -1.49 9.88
C THR A 252 -8.90 -2.13 9.91
N TYR A 253 -7.91 -1.51 9.28
CA TYR A 253 -6.53 -1.99 9.28
C TYR A 253 -5.92 -1.97 10.68
N GLN A 254 -6.21 -0.95 11.50
CA GLN A 254 -5.73 -0.94 12.88
C GLN A 254 -6.36 -2.05 13.72
N ARG A 255 -7.67 -2.31 13.59
CA ARG A 255 -8.31 -3.47 14.25
C ARG A 255 -7.69 -4.79 13.83
N LEU A 256 -7.30 -4.93 12.56
CA LEU A 256 -6.56 -6.10 12.11
C LEU A 256 -5.25 -6.24 12.89
N MET A 257 -4.43 -5.18 12.92
CA MET A 257 -3.14 -5.20 13.62
C MET A 257 -3.31 -5.54 15.10
N ASP A 258 -4.28 -4.91 15.75
CA ASP A 258 -4.60 -5.17 17.14
C ASP A 258 -5.03 -6.64 17.35
N LYS A 259 -5.84 -7.24 16.46
CA LYS A 259 -6.22 -8.66 16.56
C LYS A 259 -5.07 -9.64 16.32
N VAL A 260 -4.09 -9.27 15.49
CA VAL A 260 -2.95 -10.15 15.15
C VAL A 260 -1.88 -10.13 16.24
N PHE A 261 -1.68 -8.97 16.89
CA PHE A 261 -0.57 -8.74 17.82
C PHE A 261 -0.98 -8.58 19.29
N HIS A 262 -2.26 -8.74 19.65
CA HIS A 262 -2.74 -8.80 21.04
C HIS A 262 -2.96 -10.21 21.56
#